data_AF-A0A6P6RNA1-F1
#
_entry.id   AF-A0A6P6RNA1-F1
#
_cell.length_a   1.000
_cell.length_b   1.000
_cell.length_c   1.000
_cell.angle_alpha   90.00
_cell.angle_beta   90.00
_cell.angle_gamma   90.00
#
_symmetry.space_group_name_H-M   'P 1'
#
loop_
_entity.id
_entity.type
_entity.pdbx_description
1 polymer ?
#
loop_
_entity_poly.entity_id
_entity_poly.type
_entity_poly.pdbx_seq_one_letter_code
_entity_poly.pdbx_strand_id
1 'polypeptide(L)'
;MRDKDGLRRRHRQFSPLFEARGRRKLQEGEGIVKMSFQSAISREIFVPRDEKVLVAIEVRRRMKRKALSFLNAGRKRDYLTYLCLSVTNSRPAQVLITKVKRFRGTRQLAERSQWSVEQLRQVNGINPNKDTPEFDLVFDRTTDQWMASSAAEKCMFVQVLYHACQNYWEAKLAQASAASPADQKTPGATENKKSPGAPSQTSFVNCQQKLMGE
;
A
#
# COMPACT_ATOMS: atom_id res chain seq x y z
N MET A 1 -50.72 41.38 46.84
CA MET A 1 -49.26 41.62 46.87
C MET A 1 -48.59 40.25 46.79
N ARG A 2 -48.42 39.75 45.57
CA ARG A 2 -47.25 39.89 44.68
C ARG A 2 -46.21 38.78 44.92
N ASP A 3 -46.47 37.70 44.18
CA ASP A 3 -45.57 36.82 43.43
C ASP A 3 -44.08 36.81 43.79
N LYS A 4 -43.54 35.62 44.03
CA LYS A 4 -42.10 35.35 43.94
C LYS A 4 -41.83 34.49 42.72
N ASP A 5 -41.27 35.18 41.72
CA ASP A 5 -40.89 34.71 40.41
C ASP A 5 -39.92 33.52 40.41
N GLY A 6 -40.21 32.57 39.53
CA GLY A 6 -39.29 31.52 39.12
C GLY A 6 -38.16 32.08 38.25
N LEU A 7 -36.92 31.72 38.59
CA LEU A 7 -35.77 31.95 37.72
C LEU A 7 -35.30 30.63 37.10
N ARG A 8 -35.76 30.41 35.87
CA ARG A 8 -35.24 29.43 34.91
C ARG A 8 -33.73 29.57 34.78
N ARG A 9 -32.97 28.52 35.14
CA ARG A 9 -31.60 28.33 34.65
C ARG A 9 -31.65 27.80 33.21
N ARG A 10 -31.53 28.69 32.22
CA ARG A 10 -31.11 28.35 30.85
C ARG A 10 -29.81 29.10 30.53
N HIS A 11 -28.70 28.37 30.40
CA HIS A 11 -27.50 28.70 29.63
C HIS A 11 -26.40 27.73 30.06
N ARG A 12 -25.62 27.06 29.22
CA ARG A 12 -25.50 27.01 27.76
C ARG A 12 -24.86 25.65 27.49
N GLN A 13 -25.57 24.77 26.79
CA GLN A 13 -25.00 23.56 26.25
C GLN A 13 -24.05 23.99 25.12
N PHE A 14 -22.73 23.88 25.35
CA PHE A 14 -21.74 24.09 24.29
C PHE A 14 -21.95 22.99 23.24
N SER A 15 -22.52 23.37 22.09
CA SER A 15 -22.67 22.50 20.94
C SER A 15 -21.29 22.24 20.31
N PRO A 16 -20.87 20.99 20.09
CA PRO A 16 -19.61 20.68 19.39
C PRO A 16 -19.83 20.66 17.86
N LEU A 17 -20.58 21.63 17.31
CA LEU A 17 -20.95 21.61 15.89
C LEU A 17 -20.07 22.48 14.98
N PHE A 18 -19.06 23.17 15.53
CA PHE A 18 -18.23 24.11 14.76
C PHE A 18 -16.82 23.62 14.39
N GLU A 19 -16.45 22.39 14.75
CA GLU A 19 -15.10 21.86 14.48
C GLU A 19 -15.03 20.86 13.29
N ALA A 20 -16.17 20.52 12.69
CA ALA A 20 -16.25 19.56 11.58
C ALA A 20 -16.15 20.18 10.16
N ARG A 21 -16.15 21.52 10.04
CA ARG A 21 -16.04 22.21 8.74
C ARG A 21 -14.61 22.57 8.34
N GLY A 22 -13.67 22.71 9.29
CA GLY A 22 -12.27 23.00 9.01
C GLY A 22 -11.46 21.80 8.48
N ARG A 23 -11.80 20.57 8.87
CA ARG A 23 -11.10 19.35 8.44
C ARG A 23 -11.39 18.94 6.99
N ARG A 24 -12.53 19.31 6.43
CA ARG A 24 -12.90 18.95 5.04
C ARG A 24 -12.12 19.75 4.00
N LYS A 25 -11.92 21.06 4.23
CA LYS A 25 -11.18 21.94 3.31
C LYS A 25 -9.67 21.63 3.25
N LEU A 26 -9.09 21.16 4.35
CA LEU A 26 -7.68 20.71 4.39
C LEU A 26 -7.49 19.35 3.70
N GLN A 27 -8.44 18.42 3.86
CA GLN A 27 -8.39 17.12 3.15
C GLN A 27 -8.60 17.28 1.64
N GLU A 28 -9.49 18.18 1.18
CA GLU A 28 -9.65 18.48 -0.25
C GLU A 28 -8.39 19.10 -0.85
N GLY A 29 -7.76 20.05 -0.14
CA GLY A 29 -6.50 20.64 -0.57
C GLY A 29 -5.37 19.61 -0.70
N GLU A 30 -5.16 18.77 0.31
CA GLU A 30 -4.15 17.69 0.28
C GLU A 30 -4.46 16.61 -0.77
N GLY A 31 -5.73 16.28 -0.99
CA GLY A 31 -6.19 15.34 -2.02
C GLY A 31 -5.86 15.82 -3.44
N ILE A 32 -6.09 17.11 -3.73
CA ILE A 32 -5.76 17.72 -5.03
C ILE A 32 -4.25 17.71 -5.27
N VAL A 33 -3.44 18.05 -4.26
CA VAL A 33 -1.97 18.01 -4.41
C VAL A 33 -1.47 16.57 -4.58
N LYS A 34 -2.04 15.58 -3.87
CA LYS A 34 -1.68 14.17 -4.03
C LYS A 34 -2.05 13.61 -5.40
N MET A 35 -3.25 13.91 -5.93
CA MET A 35 -3.65 13.51 -7.29
C MET A 35 -2.73 14.11 -8.36
N SER A 36 -2.35 15.39 -8.20
CA SER A 36 -1.38 16.02 -9.11
C SER A 36 0.01 15.37 -9.03
N PHE A 37 0.38 14.87 -7.85
CA PHE A 37 1.67 14.27 -7.62
C PHE A 37 1.78 12.83 -8.14
N GLN A 38 0.75 12.01 -7.94
CA GLN A 38 0.67 10.69 -8.58
C GLN A 38 0.79 10.80 -10.10
N SER A 39 0.14 11.80 -10.68
CA SER A 39 0.24 12.11 -12.11
C SER A 39 1.65 12.53 -12.52
N ALA A 40 2.34 13.34 -11.71
CA ALA A 40 3.73 13.74 -11.96
C ALA A 40 4.68 12.53 -11.91
N ILE A 41 4.59 11.69 -10.87
CA ILE A 41 5.41 10.47 -10.77
C ILE A 41 5.14 9.55 -11.97
N SER A 42 3.86 9.33 -12.30
CA SER A 42 3.48 8.48 -13.43
C SER A 42 4.14 8.98 -14.72
N ARG A 43 4.04 10.28 -15.02
CA ARG A 43 4.64 10.86 -16.23
C ARG A 43 6.17 10.85 -16.24
N GLU A 44 6.81 11.06 -15.10
CA GLU A 44 8.26 11.24 -15.01
C GLU A 44 9.03 9.89 -14.94
N ILE A 45 8.46 8.88 -14.26
CA ILE A 45 9.15 7.60 -14.03
C ILE A 45 8.54 6.45 -14.85
N PHE A 46 7.21 6.36 -14.92
CA PHE A 46 6.53 5.15 -15.37
C PHE A 46 6.10 5.17 -16.84
N VAL A 47 5.62 6.32 -17.35
CA VAL A 47 5.26 6.50 -18.76
C VAL A 47 6.45 6.23 -19.69
N PRO A 48 7.68 6.71 -19.40
CA PRO A 48 8.86 6.37 -20.22
C PRO A 48 9.21 4.87 -20.24
N ARG A 49 8.67 4.08 -19.30
CA ARG A 49 8.91 2.64 -19.15
C ARG A 49 7.76 1.77 -19.65
N ASP A 50 6.74 2.38 -20.25
CA ASP A 50 5.50 1.70 -20.64
C ASP A 50 4.82 0.96 -19.45
N GLU A 51 4.89 1.60 -18.27
CA GLU A 51 4.29 1.13 -17.03
C GLU A 51 3.09 2.00 -16.63
N LYS A 52 2.00 1.36 -16.22
CA LYS A 52 0.81 2.02 -15.68
C LYS A 52 0.80 1.96 -14.16
N VAL A 53 0.87 3.11 -13.51
CA VAL A 53 0.75 3.21 -12.04
C VAL A 53 -0.70 2.95 -11.62
N LEU A 54 -0.91 1.98 -10.75
CA LEU A 54 -2.21 1.67 -10.15
C LEU A 54 -2.46 2.52 -8.89
N VAL A 55 -1.47 2.63 -8.02
CA VAL A 55 -1.56 3.40 -6.77
C VAL A 55 -0.17 3.88 -6.34
N ALA A 56 -0.09 5.08 -5.77
CA ALA A 56 1.12 5.57 -5.13
C ALA A 56 0.81 6.23 -3.78
N ILE A 57 1.48 5.78 -2.73
CA ILE A 57 1.28 6.25 -1.35
C ILE A 57 2.57 6.81 -0.75
N GLU A 58 2.44 7.85 0.08
CA GLU A 58 3.57 8.34 0.87
C GLU A 58 3.82 7.38 2.04
N VAL A 59 5.07 6.97 2.23
CA VAL A 59 5.48 6.09 3.31
C VAL A 59 6.71 6.59 4.06
N ARG A 60 6.85 6.13 5.30
CA ARG A 60 8.00 6.37 6.16
C ARG A 60 8.52 5.04 6.67
N ARG A 61 9.84 4.91 6.81
CA ARG A 61 10.43 3.68 7.33
C ARG A 61 10.14 3.56 8.82
N ARG A 62 9.49 2.46 9.21
CA ARG A 62 9.22 2.11 10.61
C ARG A 62 10.50 1.53 11.22
N MET A 63 11.39 2.39 11.70
CA MET A 63 12.61 1.94 12.39
C MET A 63 12.35 1.90 13.90
N LYS A 64 12.63 0.77 14.57
CA LYS A 64 12.64 0.64 16.03
C LYS A 64 13.85 1.42 16.60
N ARG A 65 13.80 2.75 16.52
CA ARG A 65 14.85 3.65 17.05
C ARG A 65 14.75 3.69 18.57
N LYS A 66 15.26 2.67 19.26
CA LYS A 66 15.44 2.72 20.73
C LYS A 66 16.81 3.24 21.17
N ALA A 67 17.77 3.52 20.27
CA ALA A 67 19.11 3.96 20.70
C ALA A 67 19.79 5.09 19.88
N LEU A 68 19.29 5.47 18.70
CA LEU A 68 19.99 6.42 17.80
C LEU A 68 19.17 7.66 17.39
N SER A 69 18.04 7.91 18.05
CA SER A 69 17.18 9.08 17.78
C SER A 69 17.77 10.40 18.30
N PHE A 70 18.54 10.39 19.39
CA PHE A 70 19.10 11.63 19.96
C PHE A 70 20.23 12.24 19.12
N LEU A 71 21.07 11.43 18.46
CA LEU A 71 22.17 11.93 17.62
C LEU A 71 21.74 12.36 16.21
N ASN A 72 20.56 11.93 15.73
CA ASN A 72 20.06 12.21 14.39
C ASN A 72 18.82 13.12 14.36
N ALA A 73 18.41 13.67 15.51
CA ALA A 73 17.26 14.56 15.63
C ALA A 73 17.43 15.90 14.89
N GLY A 74 18.61 16.20 14.34
CA GLY A 74 18.89 17.41 13.56
C GLY A 74 18.77 17.26 12.03
N ARG A 75 18.84 16.05 11.45
CA ARG A 75 18.69 15.87 9.98
C ARG A 75 17.23 15.55 9.66
N LYS A 76 16.42 16.61 9.53
CA LYS A 76 15.12 16.55 8.86
C LYS A 76 15.36 15.83 7.53
N ARG A 77 14.66 14.72 7.25
CA ARG A 77 14.86 14.01 5.97
C ARG A 77 14.47 14.96 4.85
N ASP A 78 15.44 15.37 4.04
CA ASP A 78 15.22 16.25 2.88
C ASP A 78 14.50 15.56 1.73
N TYR A 79 13.89 14.40 1.96
CA TYR A 79 13.13 13.67 0.98
C TYR A 79 11.88 13.01 1.58
N LEU A 80 10.83 12.96 0.78
CA LEU A 80 9.66 12.12 0.97
C LEU A 80 9.89 10.78 0.26
N THR A 81 9.35 9.69 0.80
CA THR A 81 9.43 8.37 0.18
C THR A 81 8.03 7.93 -0.22
N TYR A 82 7.92 7.39 -1.43
CA TYR A 82 6.68 6.88 -1.98
C TYR A 82 6.87 5.43 -2.38
N LEU A 83 5.83 4.63 -2.17
CA LEU A 83 5.69 3.32 -2.79
C LEU A 83 4.64 3.42 -3.88
N CYS A 84 5.02 3.01 -5.07
CA CYS A 84 4.17 2.99 -6.25
C CYS A 84 3.99 1.53 -6.66
N LEU A 85 2.74 1.14 -6.92
CA LEU A 85 2.42 -0.13 -7.57
C LEU A 85 2.13 0.17 -9.04
N SER A 86 2.82 -0.51 -9.94
CA SER A 86 2.63 -0.40 -11.38
C SER A 86 2.43 -1.77 -12.03
N VAL A 87 1.83 -1.74 -13.22
CA VAL A 87 1.73 -2.88 -14.12
C VAL A 87 2.35 -2.55 -15.47
N THR A 88 3.08 -3.49 -16.06
CA THR A 88 3.63 -3.30 -17.41
C THR A 88 2.56 -3.57 -18.46
N ASN A 89 2.61 -2.83 -19.58
CA ASN A 89 1.74 -3.12 -20.73
C ASN A 89 2.29 -4.24 -21.63
N SER A 90 3.53 -4.67 -21.40
CA SER A 90 4.14 -5.81 -22.07
C SER A 90 3.39 -7.12 -21.77
N ARG A 91 3.46 -8.08 -22.69
CA ARG A 91 2.91 -9.42 -22.49
C ARG A 91 4.05 -10.41 -22.22
N PRO A 92 4.02 -11.14 -21.10
CA PRO A 92 3.02 -11.09 -20.03
C PRO A 92 3.11 -9.85 -19.14
N ALA A 93 1.96 -9.37 -18.67
CA ALA A 93 1.87 -8.21 -17.79
C ALA A 93 2.54 -8.54 -16.46
N GLN A 94 3.48 -7.68 -16.04
CA GLN A 94 4.21 -7.82 -14.78
C GLN A 94 3.72 -6.80 -13.78
N VAL A 95 3.65 -7.19 -12.51
CA VAL A 95 3.31 -6.28 -11.40
C VAL A 95 4.58 -5.92 -10.66
N LEU A 96 4.81 -4.62 -10.51
CA LEU A 96 6.04 -4.05 -9.96
C LEU A 96 5.72 -3.12 -8.79
N ILE A 97 6.51 -3.22 -7.73
CA ILE A 97 6.50 -2.32 -6.58
C ILE A 97 7.75 -1.46 -6.66
N THR A 98 7.58 -0.16 -6.85
CA THR A 98 8.67 0.79 -7.05
C THR A 98 8.75 1.78 -5.90
N LYS A 99 9.93 1.92 -5.33
CA LYS A 99 10.25 2.90 -4.28
C LYS A 99 10.85 4.15 -4.89
N VAL A 100 10.14 5.25 -4.73
CA VAL A 100 10.51 6.56 -5.25
C VAL A 100 10.84 7.49 -4.09
N LYS A 101 11.92 8.26 -4.23
CA LYS A 101 12.22 9.38 -3.33
C LYS A 101 11.99 10.69 -4.05
N ARG A 102 11.29 11.60 -3.40
CA ARG A 102 11.12 12.98 -3.84
C ARG A 102 11.90 13.90 -2.92
N PHE A 103 12.84 14.67 -3.44
CA PHE A 103 13.57 15.63 -2.63
C PHE A 103 12.70 16.85 -2.32
N ARG A 104 12.70 17.31 -1.07
CA ARG A 104 11.94 18.49 -0.61
C ARG A 104 12.55 19.74 -1.26
N GLY A 105 11.69 20.63 -1.75
CA GLY A 105 12.11 21.86 -2.43
C GLY A 105 12.45 21.68 -3.91
N THR A 106 12.49 20.45 -4.43
CA THR A 106 12.65 20.18 -5.88
C THR A 106 11.48 19.35 -6.41
N ARG A 107 11.36 19.31 -7.74
CA ARG A 107 10.46 18.37 -8.44
C ARG A 107 11.15 17.05 -8.77
N GLN A 108 12.43 16.90 -8.44
CA GLN A 108 13.22 15.73 -8.81
C GLN A 108 12.71 14.47 -8.10
N LEU A 109 12.37 13.48 -8.91
CA LEU A 109 12.02 12.14 -8.48
C LEU A 109 13.17 11.19 -8.77
N ALA A 110 13.60 10.46 -7.75
CA ALA A 110 14.63 9.44 -7.89
C ALA A 110 14.05 8.08 -7.51
N GLU A 111 13.98 7.18 -8.48
CA GLU A 111 13.76 5.77 -8.21
C GLU A 111 14.95 5.21 -7.43
N ARG A 112 14.67 4.41 -6.40
CA ARG A 112 15.71 3.83 -5.54
C ARG A 112 15.76 2.32 -5.62
N SER A 113 14.62 1.69 -5.78
CA SER A 113 14.48 0.25 -5.78
C SER A 113 13.18 -0.10 -6.48
N GLN A 114 13.19 -1.19 -7.22
CA GLN A 114 12.02 -1.77 -7.88
C GLN A 114 12.04 -3.26 -7.58
N TRP A 115 10.88 -3.82 -7.24
CA TRP A 115 10.69 -5.23 -6.90
C TRP A 115 9.54 -5.79 -7.71
N SER A 116 9.66 -7.02 -8.19
CA SER A 116 8.53 -7.72 -8.80
C SER A 116 7.66 -8.39 -7.74
N VAL A 117 6.39 -8.61 -8.08
CA VAL A 117 5.49 -9.40 -7.21
C VAL A 117 5.98 -10.83 -7.01
N GLU A 118 6.77 -11.38 -7.93
CA GLU A 118 7.41 -12.69 -7.74
C GLU A 118 8.35 -12.73 -6.53
N GLN A 119 9.01 -11.61 -6.24
CA GLN A 119 9.90 -11.47 -5.09
C GLN A 119 9.14 -11.23 -3.79
N LEU A 120 7.86 -10.83 -3.87
CA LEU A 120 7.03 -10.50 -2.72
C LEU A 120 6.42 -11.78 -2.13
N ARG A 121 6.95 -12.21 -1.00
CA ARG A 121 6.50 -13.40 -0.28
C ARG A 121 5.31 -13.12 0.61
N GLN A 122 5.34 -12.00 1.33
CA GLN A 122 4.31 -11.70 2.32
C GLN A 122 4.08 -10.20 2.48
N VAL A 123 2.81 -9.83 2.67
CA VAL A 123 2.36 -8.51 3.10
C VAL A 123 1.77 -8.64 4.50
N ASN A 124 2.35 -7.95 5.49
CA ASN A 124 1.91 -7.99 6.88
C ASN A 124 1.23 -6.67 7.26
N GLY A 125 -0.09 -6.72 7.51
CA GLY A 125 -0.89 -5.56 7.92
C GLY A 125 -0.67 -5.11 9.37
N ILE A 126 0.21 -5.79 10.12
CA ILE A 126 0.58 -5.63 11.53
C ILE A 126 -0.57 -5.93 12.50
N ASN A 127 -1.69 -5.22 12.39
CA ASN A 127 -2.83 -5.37 13.27
C ASN A 127 -4.13 -5.45 12.44
N PRO A 128 -4.83 -6.60 12.43
CA PRO A 128 -6.09 -6.74 11.71
C PRO A 128 -7.27 -6.05 12.42
N ASN A 129 -7.15 -5.79 13.73
CA ASN A 129 -8.22 -5.26 14.57
C ASN A 129 -8.12 -3.73 14.78
N LYS A 130 -7.08 -3.09 14.25
CA LYS A 130 -6.80 -1.66 14.49
C LYS A 130 -6.39 -0.96 13.20
N ASP A 131 -6.96 0.22 12.98
CA ASP A 131 -6.58 1.13 11.90
C ASP A 131 -5.22 1.78 12.18
N THR A 132 -4.15 1.02 12.01
CA THR A 132 -2.78 1.54 12.04
C THR A 132 -2.29 1.80 10.61
N PRO A 133 -1.50 2.85 10.36
CA PRO A 133 -0.87 3.08 9.05
C PRO A 133 0.35 2.18 8.80
N GLU A 134 0.68 1.27 9.71
CA GLU A 134 1.88 0.43 9.65
C GLU A 134 1.64 -0.88 8.89
N PHE A 135 2.61 -1.26 8.06
CA PHE A 135 2.63 -2.53 7.33
C PHE A 135 4.07 -2.92 6.99
N ASP A 136 4.32 -4.22 6.85
CA ASP A 136 5.62 -4.74 6.44
C ASP A 136 5.50 -5.48 5.10
N LEU A 137 6.44 -5.24 4.20
CA LEU A 137 6.60 -5.99 2.95
C LEU A 137 7.78 -6.94 3.10
N VAL A 138 7.53 -8.24 2.98
CA VAL A 138 8.55 -9.29 3.05
C VAL A 138 8.84 -9.76 1.64
N PHE A 139 10.04 -9.44 1.17
CA PHE A 139 10.58 -9.94 -0.08
C PHE A 139 11.55 -11.09 0.18
N ASP A 140 11.89 -11.85 -0.87
CA ASP A 140 12.85 -12.97 -0.82
C ASP A 140 14.14 -12.66 -0.05
N ARG A 141 14.67 -11.45 -0.25
CA ARG A 141 15.99 -11.05 0.27
C ARG A 141 15.92 -10.04 1.41
N THR A 142 14.77 -9.39 1.60
CA THR A 142 14.67 -8.21 2.47
C THR A 142 13.27 -8.03 3.02
N THR A 143 13.18 -7.65 4.29
CA THR A 143 11.93 -7.20 4.91
C THR A 143 11.96 -5.68 5.09
N ASP A 144 11.00 -5.01 4.49
CA ASP A 144 10.90 -3.55 4.47
C ASP A 144 9.66 -3.11 5.28
N GLN A 145 9.91 -2.50 6.44
CA GLN A 145 8.87 -2.04 7.36
C GLN A 145 8.46 -0.60 7.08
N TRP A 146 7.18 -0.38 6.82
CA TRP A 146 6.63 0.89 6.35
C TRP A 146 5.50 1.40 7.23
N MET A 147 5.32 2.72 7.18
CA MET A 147 4.21 3.45 7.78
C MET A 147 3.68 4.43 6.74
N ALA A 148 2.46 4.23 6.27
CA ALA A 148 1.76 5.13 5.36
C ALA A 148 1.44 6.48 6.04
N SER A 149 1.05 7.50 5.26
CA SER A 149 0.63 8.78 5.85
C SER A 149 -0.71 8.69 6.59
N SER A 150 -1.57 7.74 6.21
CA SER A 150 -2.82 7.42 6.91
C SER A 150 -3.17 5.94 6.85
N ALA A 151 -4.06 5.47 7.74
CA ALA A 151 -4.57 4.11 7.72
C ALA A 151 -5.40 3.83 6.44
N ALA A 152 -6.13 4.83 5.94
CA ALA A 152 -6.89 4.74 4.69
C ALA A 152 -5.98 4.51 3.48
N GLU A 153 -4.84 5.20 3.41
CA GLU A 153 -3.86 4.96 2.34
C GLU A 153 -3.23 3.57 2.41
N LYS A 154 -2.90 3.09 3.61
CA LYS A 154 -2.46 1.70 3.80
C LYS A 154 -3.50 0.73 3.24
N CYS A 155 -4.75 0.90 3.69
CA CYS A 155 -5.91 0.10 3.28
C CYS A 155 -6.02 0.04 1.75
N MET A 156 -6.05 1.20 1.09
CA MET A 156 -6.12 1.31 -0.36
C MET A 156 -4.93 0.63 -1.05
N PHE A 157 -3.70 0.87 -0.59
CA PHE A 157 -2.51 0.26 -1.18
C PHE A 157 -2.51 -1.26 -1.07
N VAL A 158 -2.81 -1.79 0.12
CA VAL A 158 -2.85 -3.25 0.37
C VAL A 158 -3.93 -3.91 -0.47
N GLN A 159 -5.11 -3.28 -0.59
CA GLN A 159 -6.21 -3.80 -1.40
C GLN A 159 -5.84 -3.84 -2.89
N VAL A 160 -5.31 -2.75 -3.45
CA VAL A 160 -4.90 -2.72 -4.87
C VAL A 160 -3.77 -3.72 -5.12
N LEU A 161 -2.81 -3.85 -4.18
CA LEU A 161 -1.74 -4.84 -4.25
C LEU A 161 -2.28 -6.27 -4.23
N TYR A 162 -3.25 -6.57 -3.36
CA TYR A 162 -3.89 -7.88 -3.30
C TYR A 162 -4.50 -8.29 -4.64
N HIS A 163 -5.36 -7.44 -5.22
CA HIS A 163 -5.98 -7.73 -6.50
C HIS A 163 -4.96 -7.82 -7.64
N ALA A 164 -3.95 -6.95 -7.66
CA ALA A 164 -2.88 -7.02 -8.65
C ALA A 164 -2.10 -8.34 -8.55
N CYS A 165 -1.78 -8.80 -7.33
CA CYS A 165 -1.13 -10.09 -7.11
C CYS A 165 -2.00 -11.25 -7.59
N GLN A 166 -3.31 -11.26 -7.27
CA GLN A 166 -4.20 -12.34 -7.70
C GLN A 166 -4.26 -12.43 -9.23
N ASN A 167 -4.55 -11.30 -9.90
CA ASN A 167 -4.60 -11.24 -11.37
C ASN A 167 -3.29 -11.69 -12.02
N TYR A 168 -2.16 -11.33 -11.42
CA TYR A 168 -0.83 -11.73 -11.90
C TYR A 168 -0.61 -13.24 -11.80
N TRP A 169 -0.91 -13.84 -10.64
CA TRP A 169 -0.71 -15.28 -10.44
C TRP A 169 -1.69 -16.12 -11.26
N GLU A 170 -2.93 -15.67 -11.42
CA GLU A 170 -3.92 -16.28 -12.34
C GLU A 170 -3.43 -16.22 -13.79
N ALA A 171 -2.99 -15.05 -14.26
CA ALA A 171 -2.44 -14.90 -15.61
C ALA A 171 -1.19 -15.75 -15.83
N LYS A 172 -0.36 -15.93 -14.80
CA LYS A 172 0.85 -16.77 -14.85
C LYS A 172 0.51 -18.25 -14.96
N LEU A 173 -0.50 -18.72 -14.22
CA LEU A 173 -0.97 -20.11 -14.30
C LEU A 173 -1.58 -20.42 -15.68
N ALA A 174 -2.34 -19.49 -16.25
CA ALA A 174 -2.92 -19.64 -17.59
C ALA A 174 -1.85 -19.74 -18.70
N GLN A 175 -0.71 -19.07 -18.54
CA GLN A 175 0.41 -19.18 -19.49
C GLN A 175 1.15 -20.51 -19.38
N ALA A 176 1.28 -21.06 -18.16
CA ALA A 176 1.89 -22.36 -17.95
C ALA A 176 1.05 -23.51 -18.53
N SER A 177 -0.27 -23.38 -18.56
CA SER A 177 -1.16 -24.41 -19.13
C SER A 177 -1.29 -24.36 -20.65
N ALA A 178 -1.07 -23.20 -21.29
CA ALA A 178 -1.15 -23.04 -22.74
C ALA A 178 0.07 -23.58 -23.52
N ALA A 179 1.16 -23.94 -22.82
CA ALA A 179 2.42 -24.36 -23.43
C ALA A 179 2.52 -25.87 -23.73
N SER A 180 1.41 -26.63 -23.78
CA SER A 180 1.45 -28.07 -24.07
C SER A 180 0.40 -28.51 -25.11
N PRO A 181 0.81 -28.92 -26.32
CA PRO A 181 0.03 -29.81 -27.18
C PRO A 181 0.62 -31.24 -27.25
N ALA A 182 -0.28 -32.24 -27.26
CA ALA A 182 -0.14 -33.65 -27.69
C ALA A 182 0.01 -34.78 -26.63
N ASP A 183 -1.15 -35.34 -26.22
CA ASP A 183 -1.67 -36.72 -26.43
C ASP A 183 -1.00 -38.04 -25.92
N GLN A 184 -1.87 -38.91 -25.34
CA GLN A 184 -1.90 -40.40 -25.18
C GLN A 184 -1.32 -41.18 -23.94
N LYS A 185 -2.23 -41.53 -23.00
CA LYS A 185 -2.72 -42.88 -22.51
C LYS A 185 -1.81 -43.99 -21.85
N THR A 186 -1.89 -44.07 -20.49
CA THR A 186 -2.04 -45.24 -19.51
C THR A 186 -0.95 -46.35 -19.32
N PRO A 187 -0.91 -47.19 -18.23
CA PRO A 187 -1.05 -47.06 -16.74
C PRO A 187 0.19 -47.54 -15.91
N GLY A 188 0.30 -47.21 -14.61
CA GLY A 188 1.11 -48.01 -13.66
C GLY A 188 1.61 -47.34 -12.37
N ALA A 189 1.01 -47.74 -11.24
CA ALA A 189 1.46 -47.85 -9.84
C ALA A 189 2.68 -47.06 -9.25
N THR A 190 2.37 -46.42 -8.11
CA THR A 190 3.14 -46.21 -6.85
C THR A 190 4.32 -45.21 -6.73
N GLU A 191 4.23 -44.46 -5.62
CA GLU A 191 5.29 -43.83 -4.81
C GLU A 191 6.05 -42.59 -5.32
N ASN A 192 5.57 -41.40 -4.94
CA ASN A 192 6.21 -40.55 -3.92
C ASN A 192 5.52 -39.17 -3.90
N LYS A 193 4.89 -38.80 -2.77
CA LYS A 193 4.43 -37.43 -2.54
C LYS A 193 5.63 -36.53 -2.26
N LYS A 194 6.29 -36.07 -3.33
CA LYS A 194 7.14 -34.87 -3.29
C LYS A 194 6.68 -33.94 -4.41
N SER A 195 5.71 -33.10 -4.07
CA SER A 195 5.23 -32.02 -4.92
C SER A 195 6.43 -31.12 -5.29
N PRO A 196 6.74 -30.92 -6.58
CA PRO A 196 7.66 -29.87 -6.99
C PRO A 196 7.04 -28.52 -6.64
N GLY A 197 7.79 -27.68 -5.93
CA GLY A 197 7.31 -26.44 -5.33
C GLY A 197 6.61 -25.53 -6.34
N ALA A 198 5.31 -25.33 -6.15
CA ALA A 198 4.54 -24.30 -6.85
C ALA A 198 5.17 -22.93 -6.56
N PRO A 199 5.16 -22.00 -7.53
CA PRO A 199 5.58 -20.62 -7.29
C PRO A 199 4.68 -20.06 -6.17
N SER A 200 5.30 -19.75 -5.03
CA SER A 200 4.57 -19.46 -3.81
C SER A 200 3.79 -18.16 -3.98
N GLN A 201 2.47 -18.27 -4.04
CA GLN A 201 1.54 -17.15 -4.04
C GLN A 201 1.87 -16.20 -2.87
N THR A 202 1.81 -14.89 -3.13
CA THR A 202 2.05 -13.88 -2.10
C THR A 202 1.04 -14.03 -0.97
N SER A 203 1.51 -14.17 0.28
CA SER A 203 0.62 -14.28 1.44
C SER A 203 0.29 -12.91 2.03
N PHE A 204 -0.97 -12.69 2.39
CA PHE A 204 -1.42 -11.47 3.07
C PHE A 204 -1.86 -11.85 4.47
N VAL A 205 -1.12 -11.36 5.48
CA VAL A 205 -1.33 -11.73 6.88
C VAL A 205 -1.59 -10.48 7.72
N ASN A 206 -2.34 -10.62 8.82
CA ASN A 206 -2.69 -9.53 9.73
C ASN A 206 -3.28 -8.29 9.03
N CYS A 207 -3.79 -8.46 7.82
CA CYS A 207 -4.52 -7.45 7.08
C CYS A 207 -5.98 -7.53 7.54
N GLN A 208 -6.66 -6.39 7.64
CA GLN A 208 -8.05 -6.37 8.03
C GLN A 208 -8.86 -7.12 6.96
N GLN A 209 -9.69 -8.09 7.36
CA GLN A 209 -10.45 -8.92 6.41
C GLN A 209 -11.35 -8.08 5.48
N LYS A 210 -11.90 -6.98 6.01
CA LYS A 210 -12.70 -6.01 5.24
C LYS A 210 -11.97 -5.40 4.03
N LEU A 211 -10.64 -5.48 3.98
CA LEU A 211 -9.81 -4.96 2.89
C LEU A 211 -9.67 -5.93 1.72
N MET A 212 -9.92 -7.22 1.96
CA MET A 212 -9.58 -8.29 1.03
C MET A 212 -10.81 -8.82 0.27
N GLY A 213 -12.01 -8.36 0.64
CA GLY A 213 -13.28 -8.77 0.03
C GLY A 213 -13.70 -10.19 0.42
N GLU A 214 -14.98 -10.36 0.74
CA GLU A 214 -15.71 -11.60 0.43
C GLU A 214 -16.41 -11.41 -0.91
#